data_AF-A0A968I2D5-F1
#
_entry.id   AF-A0A968I2D5-F1
#
_cell.length_a   1.000
_cell.length_b   1.000
_cell.length_c   1.000
_cell.angle_alpha   90.00
_cell.angle_beta   90.00
_cell.angle_gamma   90.00
#
_symmetry.space_group_name_H-M   'P 1'
#
loop_
_entity.id
_entity.type
_entity.pdbx_description
1 polymer ?
#
loop_
_entity_poly.entity_id
_entity_poly.type
_entity_poly.pdbx_seq_one_letter_code
_entity_poly.pdbx_strand_id
1 'polypeptide(L)'
;MRHLEHLGWCIALESRKRAGKSLKFYRATAERFSVATRRLPLELLLEARHAHYWSRMQRVFNRVQAERQLEDEGWSFALDRTHQGQVFLRPFDKTGRAVSALESSRPAVLSGWVELDLTGQQAKALQNELFEVLRRYDGLTTNGRRYLLGVFLGEERD
;
A
#
# COMPACT_ATOMS: atom_id res chain seq x y z
N MET A 1 -22.96 9.07 12.08
CA MET A 1 -23.39 10.15 11.14
C MET A 1 -24.04 11.34 11.83
N ARG A 2 -25.12 11.20 12.62
CA ARG A 2 -25.75 12.37 13.29
C ARG A 2 -24.76 13.22 14.12
N HIS A 3 -23.82 12.57 14.81
CA HIS A 3 -22.77 13.27 15.56
C HIS A 3 -21.82 14.06 14.65
N LEU A 4 -21.41 13.49 13.51
CA LEU A 4 -20.53 14.15 12.55
C LEU A 4 -21.22 15.32 11.82
N GLU A 5 -22.52 15.18 11.56
CA GLU A 5 -23.36 16.24 11.03
C GLU A 5 -23.53 17.38 12.04
N HIS A 6 -23.80 17.06 13.30
CA HIS A 6 -23.88 18.04 14.38
C HIS A 6 -22.56 18.80 14.60
N LEU A 7 -21.42 18.11 14.46
CA LEU A 7 -20.08 18.72 14.53
C LEU A 7 -19.71 19.50 13.26
N GLY A 8 -20.56 19.52 12.23
CA GLY A 8 -20.31 20.23 10.97
C GLY A 8 -19.23 19.60 10.09
N TRP A 9 -18.87 18.33 10.31
CA TRP A 9 -17.84 17.64 9.52
C TRP A 9 -18.41 17.03 8.24
N CYS A 10 -19.72 16.78 8.21
CA CYS A 10 -20.43 16.38 7.02
C CYS A 10 -21.80 17.05 6.93
N ILE A 11 -22.27 17.26 5.70
CA ILE A 11 -23.62 17.74 5.41
C ILE A 11 -24.42 16.65 4.69
N ALA A 12 -25.71 16.54 5.00
CA ALA A 12 -26.63 15.71 4.24
C ALA A 12 -26.90 16.39 2.89
N LEU A 13 -26.62 15.70 1.78
CA LEU A 13 -26.85 16.22 0.43
C LEU A 13 -28.28 15.93 -0.03
N GLU A 14 -28.70 14.67 0.10
CA GLU A 14 -30.00 14.20 -0.37
C GLU A 14 -30.46 12.98 0.44
N SER A 15 -31.76 12.70 0.35
CA SER A 15 -32.32 11.44 0.83
C SER A 15 -33.04 10.71 -0.29
N ARG A 16 -32.72 9.43 -0.49
CA ARG A 16 -33.39 8.55 -1.47
C ARG A 16 -34.02 7.36 -0.78
N LYS A 17 -35.18 6.92 -1.30
CA LYS A 17 -35.80 5.67 -0.87
C LYS A 17 -35.16 4.49 -1.63
N ARG A 18 -34.73 3.45 -0.91
CA ARG A 18 -34.31 2.16 -1.48
C ARG A 18 -34.97 1.04 -0.69
N ALA A 19 -35.77 0.20 -1.36
CA ALA A 19 -36.55 -0.87 -0.73
C ALA A 19 -37.36 -0.38 0.49
N GLY A 20 -38.07 0.74 0.35
CA GLY A 20 -38.88 1.35 1.43
C GLY A 20 -38.09 2.05 2.55
N LYS A 21 -36.77 1.89 2.61
CA LYS A 21 -35.91 2.56 3.61
C LYS A 21 -35.37 3.87 3.05
N SER A 22 -35.42 4.94 3.86
CA SER A 22 -34.77 6.21 3.55
C SER A 22 -33.27 6.09 3.80
N LEU A 23 -32.49 6.28 2.73
CA LEU A 23 -31.04 6.43 2.77
C LEU A 23 -30.73 7.93 2.70
N LYS A 24 -29.78 8.40 3.51
CA LYS A 24 -29.24 9.76 3.46
C LYS A 24 -27.81 9.72 2.94
N PHE A 25 -27.51 10.56 1.96
CA PHE A 25 -26.17 10.71 1.41
C PHE A 25 -25.49 11.90 2.07
N TYR A 26 -24.24 11.73 2.51
CA TYR A 26 -23.48 12.75 3.21
C TYR A 26 -22.20 13.07 2.44
N ARG A 27 -21.77 14.33 2.50
CA ARG A 27 -20.47 14.78 1.99
C ARG A 27 -19.69 15.44 3.11
N ALA A 28 -18.37 15.25 3.13
CA ALA A 28 -17.48 16.02 3.99
C ALA A 28 -17.59 17.51 3.67
N THR A 29 -17.54 18.37 4.69
CA THR A 29 -17.57 19.82 4.52
C THR A 29 -16.26 20.41 4.03
N ALA A 30 -15.16 19.65 4.14
CA ALA A 30 -13.83 20.05 3.69
C ALA A 30 -13.07 18.86 3.09
N GLU A 31 -12.13 19.18 2.20
CA GLU A 31 -11.19 18.20 1.62
C GLU A 31 -10.07 17.83 2.62
N ARG A 32 -9.86 18.65 3.66
CA ARG A 32 -8.85 18.44 4.70
C ARG A 32 -9.38 18.85 6.06
N PHE A 33 -9.21 17.98 7.04
CA PHE A 33 -9.40 18.27 8.45
C PHE A 33 -8.03 18.28 9.14
N SER A 34 -7.78 19.28 9.98
CA SER A 34 -6.56 19.34 10.81
C SER A 34 -6.94 19.07 12.26
N VAL A 35 -6.29 18.08 12.87
CA VAL A 35 -6.50 17.73 14.28
C VAL A 35 -5.16 17.84 14.98
N ALA A 36 -5.13 18.60 16.08
CA ALA A 36 -3.93 18.71 16.89
C ALA A 36 -3.60 17.35 17.52
N THR A 37 -2.35 16.93 17.47
CA THR A 37 -1.87 15.64 18.00
C THR A 37 -2.20 15.44 19.49
N ARG A 38 -2.26 16.52 20.28
CA ARG A 38 -2.72 16.48 21.69
C ARG A 38 -4.16 15.97 21.88
N ARG A 39 -4.99 16.03 20.84
CA ARG A 39 -6.41 15.60 20.87
C ARG A 39 -6.62 14.23 20.21
N LEU A 40 -5.68 13.83 19.36
CA LEU A 40 -5.71 12.56 18.66
C LEU A 40 -4.27 12.06 18.53
N PRO A 41 -3.88 11.05 19.32
CA PRO A 41 -2.56 10.44 19.25
C PRO A 41 -2.20 10.08 17.80
N LEU A 42 -0.97 10.40 17.40
CA LEU A 42 -0.50 10.15 16.04
C LEU A 42 -0.47 8.64 15.74
N GLU A 43 -0.21 7.84 16.76
CA GLU A 43 -0.16 6.38 16.74
C GLU A 43 -1.47 5.81 16.22
N LEU A 44 -2.61 6.26 16.75
CA LEU A 44 -3.94 5.80 16.31
C LEU A 44 -4.22 6.16 14.84
N LEU A 45 -3.75 7.33 14.39
CA LEU A 45 -3.88 7.74 12.99
C LEU A 45 -3.02 6.88 12.07
N LEU A 46 -1.78 6.59 12.49
CA LEU A 46 -0.85 5.75 11.74
C LEU A 46 -1.33 4.31 11.68
N GLU A 47 -1.83 3.75 12.78
CA GLU A 47 -2.42 2.41 12.85
C GLU A 47 -3.62 2.28 11.90
N ALA A 48 -4.56 3.22 11.97
CA ALA A 48 -5.73 3.21 11.08
C ALA A 48 -5.31 3.31 9.60
N ARG A 49 -4.33 4.17 9.30
CA ARG A 49 -3.76 4.30 7.95
C ARG A 49 -3.06 3.01 7.51
N HIS A 50 -2.22 2.42 8.36
CA HIS A 50 -1.48 1.20 8.07
C HIS A 50 -2.44 0.03 7.86
N ALA A 51 -3.44 -0.17 8.72
CA ALA A 51 -4.44 -1.22 8.55
C ALA A 51 -5.19 -1.09 7.22
N HIS A 52 -5.57 0.14 6.82
CA HIS A 52 -6.22 0.39 5.54
C HIS A 52 -5.33 -0.01 4.35
N TYR A 53 -4.08 0.47 4.31
CA TYR A 53 -3.17 0.20 3.20
C TYR A 53 -2.66 -1.25 3.19
N TRP A 54 -2.42 -1.85 4.35
CA TRP A 54 -2.07 -3.26 4.50
C TRP A 54 -3.14 -4.16 3.91
N SER A 55 -4.40 -3.94 4.29
CA SER A 55 -5.55 -4.67 3.74
C SER A 55 -5.67 -4.53 2.21
N ARG A 56 -5.41 -3.33 1.68
CA ARG A 56 -5.38 -3.10 0.22
C ARG A 56 -4.22 -3.82 -0.45
N MET A 57 -3.03 -3.76 0.14
CA MET A 57 -1.84 -4.43 -0.35
C MET A 57 -2.06 -5.94 -0.43
N GLN A 58 -2.58 -6.56 0.63
CA GLN A 58 -2.90 -7.99 0.65
C GLN A 58 -3.88 -8.38 -0.47
N ARG A 59 -4.94 -7.61 -0.70
CA ARG A 59 -5.87 -7.87 -1.81
C ARG A 59 -5.21 -7.76 -3.18
N VAL A 60 -4.38 -6.74 -3.40
CA VAL A 60 -3.66 -6.55 -4.67
C VAL A 60 -2.67 -7.71 -4.89
N PHE A 61 -1.93 -8.08 -3.85
CA PHE A 61 -0.97 -9.18 -3.90
C PHE A 61 -1.68 -10.51 -4.23
N ASN A 62 -2.72 -10.87 -3.50
CA ASN A 62 -3.48 -12.10 -3.75
C ASN A 62 -4.07 -12.15 -5.15
N ARG A 63 -4.59 -11.02 -5.66
CA ARG A 63 -5.08 -10.95 -7.04
C ARG A 63 -3.98 -11.21 -8.06
N VAL A 64 -2.80 -10.63 -7.88
CA VAL A 64 -1.68 -10.88 -8.81
C VAL A 64 -1.21 -12.32 -8.73
N GLN A 65 -1.18 -12.92 -7.54
CA GLN A 65 -0.81 -14.33 -7.38
C GLN A 65 -1.82 -15.26 -8.06
N ALA A 66 -3.12 -14.96 -7.98
CA ALA A 66 -4.16 -15.67 -8.71
C ALA A 66 -4.05 -15.50 -10.23
N GLU A 67 -3.79 -14.27 -10.72
CA GLU A 67 -3.56 -14.00 -12.15
C GLU A 67 -2.33 -14.73 -12.70
N ARG A 68 -1.33 -15.00 -11.84
CA ARG A 68 -0.12 -15.75 -12.21
C ARG A 68 -0.35 -17.27 -12.32
N GLN A 69 -1.56 -17.78 -12.04
CA GLN A 69 -1.88 -19.23 -12.04
C GLN A 69 -0.86 -20.06 -11.25
N LEU A 70 -0.30 -19.49 -10.18
CA LEU A 70 0.77 -20.16 -9.41
C LEU A 70 0.29 -21.46 -8.75
N GLU A 71 -1.03 -21.60 -8.57
CA GLU A 71 -1.63 -22.78 -7.94
C GLU A 71 -1.78 -23.97 -8.92
N ASP A 72 -1.76 -23.76 -10.25
CA ASP A 72 -2.10 -24.81 -11.23
C ASP A 72 -0.89 -25.40 -11.99
N GLU A 73 0.32 -24.82 -11.93
CA GLU A 73 1.43 -25.23 -12.83
C GLU A 73 2.80 -25.46 -12.15
N GLY A 74 2.90 -26.28 -11.10
CA GLY A 74 4.21 -26.77 -10.61
C GLY A 74 5.18 -25.69 -10.10
N TRP A 75 4.66 -24.53 -9.71
CA TRP A 75 5.44 -23.44 -9.15
C TRP A 75 5.85 -23.74 -7.71
N SER A 76 7.01 -23.20 -7.31
CA SER A 76 7.48 -23.29 -5.93
C SER A 76 8.07 -21.96 -5.46
N PHE A 77 8.20 -21.81 -4.14
CA PHE A 77 8.91 -20.70 -3.52
C PHE A 77 10.07 -21.25 -2.70
N ALA A 78 11.25 -20.67 -2.87
CA ALA A 78 12.34 -20.83 -1.92
C ALA A 78 12.31 -19.69 -0.90
N LEU A 79 12.54 -20.03 0.36
CA LEU A 79 12.88 -19.08 1.41
C LEU A 79 14.40 -19.01 1.47
N ASP A 80 14.95 -17.92 0.96
CA ASP A 80 16.38 -17.67 0.99
C ASP A 80 16.71 -16.74 2.15
N ARG A 81 17.89 -16.89 2.73
CA ARG A 81 18.45 -15.93 3.70
C ARG A 81 19.55 -15.10 3.06
N THR A 82 19.51 -13.79 3.28
CA THR A 82 20.63 -12.91 2.93
C THR A 82 21.80 -13.11 3.91
N HIS A 83 22.96 -12.57 3.57
CA HIS A 83 24.12 -12.55 4.48
C HIS A 83 23.85 -11.81 5.80
N GLN A 84 22.85 -10.93 5.82
CA GLN A 84 22.38 -10.19 6.99
C GLN A 84 21.23 -10.91 7.74
N GLY A 85 20.85 -12.12 7.30
CA GLY A 85 19.83 -12.93 7.97
C GLY A 85 18.38 -12.69 7.52
N GLN A 86 18.16 -11.73 6.61
CA GLN A 86 16.82 -11.44 6.08
C GLN A 86 16.29 -12.60 5.26
N VAL A 87 15.02 -12.92 5.46
CA VAL A 87 14.34 -13.96 4.68
C VAL A 87 13.63 -13.32 3.49
N PHE A 88 13.94 -13.77 2.28
CA PHE A 88 13.20 -13.38 1.08
C PHE A 88 12.59 -14.57 0.36
N LEU A 89 11.46 -14.33 -0.28
CA LEU A 89 10.75 -15.31 -1.09
C LEU A 89 11.21 -15.21 -2.53
N ARG A 90 11.79 -16.30 -3.06
CA ARG A 90 12.15 -16.41 -4.47
C ARG A 90 11.22 -17.39 -5.19
N PRO A 91 10.47 -16.97 -6.22
CA PRO A 91 9.63 -17.87 -7.00
C PRO A 91 10.46 -18.66 -8.00
N PHE A 92 10.09 -19.93 -8.18
CA PHE A 92 10.63 -20.85 -9.17
C PHE A 92 9.49 -21.42 -10.01
N ASP A 93 9.73 -21.55 -11.32
CA ASP A 93 8.80 -22.22 -12.21
C ASP A 93 8.90 -23.76 -12.09
N LYS A 94 8.03 -24.46 -12.82
CA LYS A 94 7.99 -25.93 -12.88
C LYS A 94 9.29 -26.61 -13.36
N THR A 95 10.19 -25.87 -13.99
CA THR A 95 11.48 -26.39 -14.44
C THR A 95 12.58 -26.20 -13.39
N GLY A 96 12.25 -25.59 -12.24
CA GLY A 96 13.22 -25.25 -11.19
C GLY A 96 14.05 -24.02 -11.53
N ARG A 97 13.62 -23.19 -12.50
CA ARG A 97 14.30 -21.94 -12.84
C ARG A 97 13.77 -20.80 -11.97
N ALA A 98 14.69 -20.01 -11.41
CA ALA A 98 14.34 -18.79 -10.69
C ALA A 98 13.66 -17.80 -11.64
N VAL A 99 12.49 -17.31 -11.24
CA VAL A 99 11.69 -16.38 -12.05
C VAL A 99 11.92 -14.96 -11.58
N SER A 100 12.29 -14.07 -12.50
CA SER A 100 12.47 -12.67 -12.17
C SER A 100 11.13 -11.95 -12.23
N ALA A 101 10.81 -11.20 -11.16
CA ALA A 101 9.64 -10.33 -11.12
C ALA A 101 9.73 -9.15 -12.11
N LEU A 102 10.90 -8.92 -12.72
CA LEU A 102 11.17 -7.81 -13.65
C LEU A 102 10.97 -8.19 -15.13
N GLU A 103 10.62 -9.45 -15.43
CA GLU A 103 10.30 -9.87 -16.80
C GLU A 103 9.09 -9.10 -17.35
N SER A 104 9.19 -8.57 -18.58
CA SER A 104 8.14 -7.73 -19.19
C SER A 104 6.82 -8.46 -19.44
N SER A 105 6.85 -9.78 -19.53
CA SER A 105 5.67 -10.63 -19.68
C SER A 105 4.88 -10.81 -18.37
N ARG A 106 5.39 -10.30 -17.25
CA ARG A 106 4.82 -10.52 -15.91
C ARG A 106 4.00 -9.33 -15.41
N PRO A 107 3.01 -9.57 -14.56
CA PRO A 107 2.36 -8.49 -13.81
C PRO A 107 3.39 -7.76 -12.95
N ALA A 108 3.39 -6.42 -13.03
CA ALA A 108 4.24 -5.56 -12.22
C ALA A 108 3.88 -5.70 -10.74
N VAL A 109 4.71 -6.45 -10.00
CA VAL A 109 4.64 -6.59 -8.54
C VAL A 109 6.04 -6.59 -7.98
N LEU A 110 6.24 -5.74 -6.98
CA LEU A 110 7.39 -5.72 -6.11
C LEU A 110 6.88 -5.87 -4.68
N SER A 111 7.29 -6.93 -4.00
CA SER A 111 6.98 -7.15 -2.58
C SER A 111 8.21 -7.67 -1.88
N GLY A 112 8.65 -6.96 -0.86
CA GLY A 112 9.78 -7.36 -0.05
C GLY A 112 10.07 -6.31 1.01
N TRP A 113 10.59 -6.79 2.13
CA TRP A 113 11.29 -5.95 3.10
C TRP A 113 12.78 -6.16 2.86
N VAL A 114 13.55 -5.09 3.01
CA VAL A 114 15.01 -5.16 2.99
C VAL A 114 15.49 -4.29 4.14
N GLU A 115 16.37 -4.82 4.97
CA GLU A 115 17.08 -4.02 5.97
C GLU A 115 18.41 -3.61 5.33
N LEU A 116 18.83 -2.38 5.59
CA LEU A 116 20.00 -1.79 4.95
C LEU A 116 20.88 -1.16 6.02
N ASP A 117 22.14 -1.60 6.09
CA ASP A 117 23.15 -0.98 6.92
C ASP A 117 23.68 0.27 6.22
N LEU A 118 23.09 1.43 6.52
CA LEU A 118 23.43 2.71 5.90
C LEU A 118 23.92 3.70 6.95
N THR A 119 24.94 4.48 6.59
CA THR A 119 25.23 5.72 7.31
C THR A 119 24.06 6.71 7.17
N GLY A 120 23.93 7.67 8.08
CA GLY A 120 22.90 8.71 7.98
C GLY A 120 22.94 9.50 6.67
N GLN A 121 24.13 9.72 6.10
CA GLN A 121 24.29 10.36 4.79
C GLN A 121 23.74 9.47 3.66
N GLN A 122 24.05 8.18 3.67
CA GLN A 122 23.54 7.23 2.68
C GLN A 122 22.03 7.07 2.79
N ALA A 123 21.47 7.00 4.00
CA ALA A 123 20.03 6.95 4.22
C ALA A 123 19.32 8.19 3.66
N LYS A 124 19.90 9.39 3.81
CA LYS A 124 19.35 10.62 3.22
C LYS A 124 19.47 10.65 1.69
N ALA A 125 20.56 10.15 1.13
CA ALA A 125 20.70 10.02 -0.32
C ALA A 125 19.61 9.09 -0.89
N LEU A 126 19.45 7.90 -0.30
CA LEU A 126 18.40 6.95 -0.69
C LEU A 126 16.99 7.54 -0.53
N GLN A 127 16.73 8.26 0.57
CA GLN A 127 15.46 8.95 0.79
C GLN A 127 15.13 9.91 -0.36
N ASN A 128 16.10 10.71 -0.79
CA ASN A 128 15.93 11.67 -1.87
C ASN A 128 15.70 10.97 -3.23
N GLU A 129 16.47 9.93 -3.52
CA GLU A 129 16.31 9.14 -4.75
C GLU A 129 14.93 8.50 -4.85
N LEU A 130 14.47 7.87 -3.76
CA LEU A 130 13.12 7.30 -3.68
C LEU A 130 12.05 8.36 -3.87
N PHE A 131 12.21 9.53 -3.25
CA PHE A 131 11.27 10.64 -3.42
C PHE A 131 11.21 11.12 -4.87
N GLU A 132 12.35 11.29 -5.53
CA GLU A 132 12.41 11.67 -6.94
C GLU A 132 11.81 10.60 -7.87
N VAL A 133 12.03 9.32 -7.59
CA VAL A 133 11.37 8.21 -8.30
C VAL A 133 9.85 8.34 -8.17
N LEU A 134 9.32 8.48 -6.94
CA LEU A 134 7.89 8.59 -6.71
C LEU A 134 7.29 9.82 -7.40
N ARG A 135 7.98 10.96 -7.30
CA ARG A 135 7.55 12.23 -7.91
C ARG A 135 7.45 12.14 -9.44
N ARG A 136 8.31 11.37 -10.11
CA ARG A 136 8.25 11.16 -11.57
C ARG A 136 6.98 10.47 -12.03
N TYR A 137 6.37 9.64 -11.18
CA TYR A 137 5.14 8.91 -11.52
C TYR A 137 3.88 9.54 -10.89
N ASP A 138 4.05 10.48 -9.96
CA ASP A 138 2.94 11.19 -9.34
C ASP A 138 2.24 12.12 -10.35
N GLY A 139 0.91 12.11 -10.33
CA GLY A 139 0.09 12.93 -11.24
C GLY A 139 0.06 12.51 -12.71
N LEU A 140 0.70 11.40 -13.10
CA LEU A 140 0.58 10.89 -14.48
C LEU A 140 -0.86 10.45 -14.77
N THR A 141 -1.59 11.27 -15.52
CA THR A 141 -2.93 10.93 -16.03
C THR A 141 -2.78 10.18 -17.35
N THR A 142 -2.71 8.86 -17.27
CA THR A 142 -2.79 7.98 -18.44
C THR A 142 -4.08 7.18 -18.37
N ASN A 143 -4.63 6.72 -19.50
CA ASN A 143 -5.74 5.74 -19.54
C ASN A 143 -5.29 4.33 -19.08
N GLY A 144 -4.26 4.26 -18.24
CA GLY A 144 -3.64 3.03 -17.76
C GLY A 144 -4.36 2.42 -16.56
N ARG A 145 -3.80 1.29 -16.09
CA ARG A 145 -4.26 0.62 -14.88
C ARG A 145 -3.78 1.38 -13.64
N ARG A 146 -4.55 1.30 -12.55
CA ARG A 146 -4.16 1.87 -11.26
C ARG A 146 -3.27 0.89 -10.49
N TYR A 147 -2.07 1.33 -10.15
CA TYR A 147 -1.12 0.59 -9.32
C TYR A 147 -1.14 1.11 -7.88
N LEU A 148 -0.87 0.24 -6.91
CA LEU A 148 -0.69 0.60 -5.51
C LEU A 148 0.79 0.44 -5.17
N LEU A 149 1.42 1.53 -4.74
CA LEU A 149 2.81 1.55 -4.27
C LEU A 149 2.84 2.16 -2.86
N GLY A 150 3.50 1.48 -1.94
CA GLY A 150 3.81 1.98 -0.61
C GLY A 150 5.30 1.79 -0.36
N VAL A 151 5.96 2.82 0.16
CA VAL A 151 7.38 2.81 0.52
C VAL A 151 7.50 3.37 1.93
N PHE A 152 8.30 2.71 2.76
CA PHE A 152 8.67 3.18 4.09
C PHE A 152 10.18 3.07 4.22
N LEU A 153 10.81 4.10 4.75
CA LEU A 153 12.22 4.13 5.13
C LEU A 153 12.27 4.78 6.51
N GLY A 154 12.83 4.06 7.48
CA GLY A 154 13.00 4.51 8.85
C GLY A 154 14.29 3.93 9.41
N GLU A 155 14.87 4.66 10.35
CA GLU A 155 15.93 4.11 11.20
C GLU A 155 15.28 3.15 12.20
N GLU A 156 15.72 1.90 12.21
CA GLU A 156 15.35 0.94 13.25
C GLU A 156 16.25 1.19 14.46
N ARG A 157 15.65 1.36 15.63
CA ARG A 157 16.37 1.50 16.90
C ARG A 157 15.85 0.42 17.84
N ASP A 158 16.78 -0.37 18.38
CA ASP A 158 16.51 -1.32 19.47
C ASP A 158 16.07 -0.59 20.75
#